data_AF-A0A645HW73-F1
#
_entry.id   AF-A0A645HW73-F1
#
_cell.length_a   1.000
_cell.length_b   1.000
_cell.length_c   1.000
_cell.angle_alpha   90.00
_cell.angle_beta   90.00
_cell.angle_gamma   90.00
#
_symmetry.space_group_name_H-M   'P 1'
#
loop_
_entity.id
_entity.type
_entity.pdbx_description
1 polymer ?
#
loop_
_entity_poly.entity_id
_entity_poly.type
_entity_poly.pdbx_seq_one_letter_code
_entity_poly.pdbx_strand_id
1 'polypeptide(L)'
;MGKLNRNMYVVQAVGNSMEPLIYDGDYCVFRSNPSGSRQGKVVLAQHHNFYDADYSGSYSIKIYTSNKAYNSDGNWWHESIILEPKNSTYNPIIIDEDQADDFRIIGEFVGVINHKKD
;
A
#
# COMPACT_ATOMS: atom_id res chain seq x y z
N MET A 1 13.96 -11.65 -7.87
CA MET A 1 13.63 -11.79 -6.43
C MET A 1 14.79 -12.51 -5.77
N GLY A 2 15.31 -12.02 -4.64
CA GLY A 2 16.36 -12.74 -3.90
C GLY A 2 15.84 -14.06 -3.31
N LYS A 3 16.62 -14.72 -2.45
CA LYS A 3 16.19 -15.97 -1.79
C LYS A 3 14.94 -15.70 -0.93
N LEU A 4 13.89 -16.49 -1.16
CA LEU A 4 12.68 -16.46 -0.36
C LEU A 4 13.00 -16.82 1.11
N ASN A 5 12.31 -16.18 2.04
CA ASN A 5 12.45 -16.43 3.47
C ASN A 5 11.09 -16.41 4.18
N ARG A 6 11.08 -16.76 5.47
CA ARG A 6 9.85 -16.92 6.28
C ARG A 6 9.09 -15.61 6.52
N ASN A 7 9.68 -14.47 6.21
CA ASN A 7 9.03 -13.17 6.31
C ASN A 7 8.39 -12.76 4.98
N MET A 8 8.26 -13.66 4.01
CA MET A 8 7.63 -13.38 2.73
C MET A 8 6.34 -14.18 2.56
N TYR A 9 5.34 -13.54 1.94
CA TYR A 9 4.06 -14.14 1.62
C TYR A 9 3.54 -13.60 0.28
N VAL A 10 2.55 -14.30 -0.30
CA VAL A 10 1.99 -13.96 -1.61
C VAL A 10 0.55 -13.49 -1.43
N VAL A 11 0.19 -12.43 -2.17
CA VAL A 11 -1.19 -11.95 -2.31
C VAL A 11 -1.48 -11.80 -3.79
N GLN A 12 -2.64 -12.26 -4.24
CA GLN A 12 -3.10 -11.99 -5.60
C GLN A 12 -3.69 -10.58 -5.67
N ALA A 13 -3.22 -9.78 -6.63
CA ALA A 13 -3.75 -8.45 -6.87
C ALA A 13 -5.14 -8.53 -7.51
N VAL A 14 -6.02 -7.61 -7.12
CA VAL A 14 -7.38 -7.47 -7.64
C VAL A 14 -7.58 -6.03 -8.09
N GLY A 15 -8.06 -5.83 -9.31
CA GLY A 15 -8.30 -4.54 -9.94
C GLY A 15 -7.05 -3.86 -10.51
N ASN A 16 -7.26 -2.69 -11.12
CA ASN A 16 -6.29 -2.09 -12.06
C ASN A 16 -5.65 -0.78 -11.55
N SER A 17 -5.85 -0.44 -10.27
CA SER A 17 -5.36 0.80 -9.67
C SER A 17 -3.83 0.93 -9.60
N MET A 18 -3.12 -0.21 -9.72
CA MET A 18 -1.67 -0.26 -9.65
C MET A 18 -0.99 -0.49 -11.01
N GLU A 19 -1.76 -0.49 -12.10
CA GLU A 19 -1.20 -0.62 -13.44
C GLU A 19 -0.35 0.61 -13.82
N PRO A 20 0.70 0.43 -14.65
CA PRO A 20 1.19 -0.83 -15.23
C PRO A 20 2.19 -1.57 -14.33
N LEU A 21 2.33 -1.17 -13.07
CA LEU A 21 3.32 -1.73 -12.15
C LEU A 21 2.92 -3.10 -11.61
N ILE A 22 1.63 -3.26 -11.31
CA ILE A 22 0.98 -4.51 -10.87
C ILE A 22 -0.36 -4.59 -11.61
N TYR A 23 -0.58 -5.68 -12.33
CA TYR A 23 -1.81 -5.94 -13.08
C TYR A 23 -2.81 -6.75 -12.25
N ASP A 24 -4.08 -6.67 -12.65
CA ASP A 24 -5.11 -7.56 -12.11
C ASP A 24 -4.71 -9.04 -12.27
N GLY A 25 -4.87 -9.81 -11.20
CA GLY A 25 -4.51 -11.23 -11.16
C GLY A 25 -3.04 -11.54 -10.90
N ASP A 26 -2.15 -10.53 -10.84
CA ASP A 26 -0.73 -10.73 -10.52
C ASP A 26 -0.55 -11.31 -9.12
N TYR A 27 0.32 -12.31 -8.99
CA TYR A 27 0.73 -12.83 -7.69
C TYR A 27 1.90 -12.00 -7.15
N CYS A 28 1.60 -11.13 -6.18
CA CYS A 28 2.53 -10.19 -5.58
C CYS A 28 3.20 -10.80 -4.34
N VAL A 29 4.52 -10.76 -4.29
CA VAL A 29 5.30 -11.14 -3.11
C VAL A 29 5.48 -9.92 -2.22
N PHE A 30 5.13 -10.05 -0.96
CA PHE A 30 5.34 -9.05 0.08
C PHE A 30 6.28 -9.58 1.15
N ARG A 31 7.03 -8.67 1.77
CA ARG A 31 7.82 -8.93 2.97
C ARG A 31 7.13 -8.31 4.18
N SER A 32 6.85 -9.12 5.20
CA SER A 32 6.35 -8.66 6.51
C SER A 32 7.43 -7.92 7.30
N ASN A 33 7.01 -7.14 8.30
CA ASN A 33 7.90 -6.38 9.19
C ASN A 33 8.93 -5.52 8.43
N PRO A 34 8.51 -4.63 7.52
CA PRO A 34 9.44 -3.79 6.77
C PRO A 34 10.20 -2.87 7.72
N SER A 35 11.53 -2.86 7.59
CA SER A 35 12.43 -1.98 8.33
C SER A 35 12.71 -0.69 7.55
N GLY A 36 12.77 0.44 8.26
CA GLY A 36 13.09 1.74 7.66
C GLY A 36 11.86 2.45 7.08
N SER A 37 12.13 3.50 6.28
CA SER A 37 11.06 4.32 5.72
C SER A 37 10.20 3.55 4.72
N ARG A 38 8.91 3.88 4.68
CA ARG A 38 7.90 3.39 3.73
C ARG A 38 7.66 4.37 2.58
N GLN A 39 8.22 5.58 2.67
CA GLN A 39 7.99 6.66 1.71
C GLN A 39 8.32 6.21 0.27
N GLY A 40 7.36 6.39 -0.63
CA GLY A 40 7.47 6.04 -2.04
C GLY A 40 7.48 4.53 -2.34
N LYS A 41 7.31 3.67 -1.33
CA LYS A 41 7.31 2.22 -1.53
C LYS A 41 5.90 1.71 -1.82
N VAL A 42 5.83 0.66 -2.63
CA VAL A 42 4.59 -0.12 -2.77
C VAL A 42 4.42 -0.98 -1.53
N VAL A 43 3.25 -0.87 -0.91
CA VAL A 43 2.90 -1.54 0.35
C VAL A 43 1.58 -2.27 0.23
N LEU A 44 1.40 -3.30 1.06
CA LEU A 44 0.10 -3.84 1.40
C LEU A 44 -0.35 -3.18 2.72
N ALA A 45 -1.38 -2.36 2.63
CA ALA A 45 -2.00 -1.69 3.76
C ALA A 45 -3.29 -2.41 4.17
N GLN A 46 -3.53 -2.49 5.47
CA GLN A 46 -4.81 -2.79 6.09
C GLN A 46 -5.44 -1.48 6.59
N HIS A 47 -6.74 -1.28 6.38
CA HIS A 47 -7.47 -0.09 6.85
C HIS A 47 -8.98 -0.35 6.99
N HIS A 48 -9.68 0.58 7.63
CA HIS A 48 -11.14 0.54 7.82
C HIS A 48 -11.85 1.06 6.56
N ASN A 49 -12.90 0.36 6.11
CA ASN A 49 -13.68 0.79 4.97
C ASN A 49 -14.78 1.77 5.40
N PHE A 50 -14.66 3.06 5.07
CA PHE A 50 -15.78 4.01 5.16
C PHE A 50 -16.45 4.29 3.81
N TYR A 51 -15.81 3.91 2.70
CA TYR A 51 -16.26 4.20 1.35
C TYR A 51 -16.20 2.94 0.49
N ASP A 52 -17.41 2.43 0.25
CA ASP A 52 -17.85 1.72 -0.94
C ASP A 52 -18.23 0.25 -0.77
N ALA A 53 -19.43 -0.06 -1.26
CA ALA A 53 -20.06 -1.37 -1.24
C ALA A 53 -19.44 -2.34 -2.28
N ASP A 54 -18.54 -1.84 -3.12
CA ASP A 54 -17.93 -2.57 -4.23
C ASP A 54 -16.57 -3.22 -3.89
N TYR A 55 -15.87 -2.74 -2.85
CA TYR A 55 -14.56 -3.28 -2.44
C TYR A 55 -14.67 -4.02 -1.11
N SER A 56 -14.76 -5.35 -1.19
CA SER A 56 -14.89 -6.27 -0.05
C SER A 56 -13.66 -6.39 0.86
N GLY A 57 -12.70 -5.46 0.81
CA GLY A 57 -11.40 -5.64 1.47
C GLY A 57 -11.01 -4.49 2.39
N SER A 58 -10.72 -4.83 3.65
CA SER A 58 -9.94 -4.02 4.59
C SER A 58 -8.45 -3.88 4.17
N TYR A 59 -8.13 -4.01 2.87
CA TYR A 59 -6.77 -4.10 2.36
C TYR A 59 -6.59 -3.46 1.00
N SER A 60 -5.44 -2.83 0.77
CA SER A 60 -5.08 -2.25 -0.53
C SER A 60 -3.59 -2.34 -0.81
N ILE A 61 -3.25 -2.57 -2.08
CA ILE A 61 -1.88 -2.40 -2.60
C ILE A 61 -1.78 -1.00 -3.20
N LYS A 62 -0.86 -0.18 -2.67
CA LYS A 62 -0.69 1.24 -3.04
C LYS A 62 0.76 1.70 -2.81
N ILE A 63 1.12 2.85 -3.36
CA ILE A 63 2.36 3.56 -3.00
C ILE A 63 2.10 4.36 -1.72
N TYR A 64 2.95 4.19 -0.71
CA TYR A 64 2.83 4.92 0.55
C TYR A 64 3.53 6.29 0.47
N THR A 65 2.81 7.34 0.85
CA THR A 65 3.34 8.69 1.01
C THR A 65 2.87 9.25 2.36
N SER A 66 3.77 9.82 3.16
CA SER A 66 3.42 10.60 4.36
C SER A 66 3.88 12.04 4.19
N ASN A 67 2.99 13.00 4.42
CA ASN A 67 3.32 14.42 4.43
C ASN A 67 3.28 14.94 5.86
N LYS A 68 4.40 15.51 6.32
CA LYS A 68 4.47 16.21 7.61
C LYS A 68 4.31 17.70 7.37
N ALA A 69 3.20 18.26 7.81
CA ALA A 69 2.96 19.69 7.81
C ALA A 69 3.50 20.29 9.12
N TYR A 70 4.19 21.42 8.99
CA TYR A 70 4.66 22.24 10.10
C TYR A 70 3.93 23.57 10.07
N ASN A 71 3.63 24.12 11.24
CA ASN A 71 3.04 25.45 11.36
C ASN A 71 4.09 26.55 11.07
N SER A 72 3.66 27.82 11.06
CA SER A 72 4.53 28.98 10.82
C SER A 72 5.70 29.10 11.80
N ASP A 73 5.58 28.49 12.98
CA ASP A 73 6.57 28.53 14.05
C ASP A 73 7.54 27.34 13.98
N GLY A 74 7.41 26.49 12.94
CA GLY A 74 8.23 25.29 12.75
C GLY A 74 7.82 24.10 13.62
N ASN A 75 6.72 24.20 14.37
CA ASN A 75 6.18 23.09 15.14
C ASN A 75 5.40 22.14 14.22
N TRP A 76 5.53 20.84 14.47
CA TRP A 76 4.73 19.84 13.76
C TRP A 76 3.24 20.10 14.00
N TRP A 77 2.47 20.18 12.92
CA TRP A 77 1.02 20.41 12.96
C TRP A 77 0.27 19.12 12.64
N HIS A 78 0.55 18.49 11.50
CA HIS A 78 -0.27 17.40 10.96
C HIS A 78 0.57 16.39 10.19
N GLU A 79 0.22 15.12 10.30
CA GLU A 79 0.74 14.07 9.42
C GLU A 79 -0.43 13.41 8.70
N SER A 80 -0.43 13.50 7.37
CA SER A 80 -1.39 12.77 6.54
C SER A 80 -0.69 11.62 5.84
N ILE A 81 -1.32 10.46 5.89
CA ILE A 81 -0.89 9.28 5.14
C ILE A 81 -1.76 9.21 3.88
N ILE A 82 -1.09 9.06 2.74
CA ILE A 82 -1.72 8.96 1.43
C ILE A 82 -1.28 7.64 0.81
N LEU A 83 -2.26 6.85 0.39
CA LEU A 83 -2.06 5.63 -0.38
C LEU A 83 -2.35 5.91 -1.84
N GLU A 84 -1.30 6.13 -2.62
CA GLU A 84 -1.41 6.55 -4.02
C GLU A 84 -1.55 5.35 -4.95
N PRO A 85 -2.52 5.37 -5.89
CA PRO A 85 -2.53 4.43 -7.00
C PRO A 85 -1.37 4.75 -7.95
N LYS A 86 -0.89 3.73 -8.66
CA LYS A 86 0.04 3.96 -9.78
C LYS A 86 -0.70 4.43 -11.04
N ASN A 87 -1.94 3.97 -11.21
CA ASN A 87 -2.81 4.36 -12.29
C ASN A 87 -3.56 5.65 -11.92
N SER A 88 -3.28 6.75 -12.61
CA SER A 88 -3.80 8.09 -12.29
C SER A 88 -5.30 8.28 -12.56
N THR A 89 -5.99 7.27 -13.12
CA THR A 89 -7.46 7.30 -13.25
C THR A 89 -8.19 6.97 -11.94
N TYR A 90 -7.46 6.48 -10.94
CA TYR A 90 -7.97 6.17 -9.61
C TYR A 90 -7.62 7.28 -8.62
N ASN A 91 -8.48 7.50 -7.63
CA ASN A 91 -8.22 8.47 -6.58
C ASN A 91 -7.29 7.88 -5.49
N PRO A 92 -6.44 8.71 -4.86
CA PRO A 92 -5.73 8.33 -3.65
C PRO A 92 -6.68 8.00 -2.49
N ILE A 93 -6.23 7.14 -1.58
CA ILE A 93 -6.89 6.94 -0.28
C ILE A 93 -6.15 7.80 0.73
N ILE A 94 -6.87 8.67 1.41
CA ILE A 94 -6.35 9.51 2.48
C ILE A 94 -6.71 8.83 3.79
N ILE A 95 -5.69 8.60 4.63
CA ILE A 95 -5.87 8.10 5.99
C ILE A 95 -5.66 9.28 6.92
N ASP A 96 -6.77 9.72 7.50
CA ASP A 96 -6.80 10.82 8.46
C ASP A 96 -6.42 10.32 9.88
N GLU A 97 -6.11 11.26 10.78
CA GLU A 97 -5.64 10.96 12.14
C GLU A 97 -6.62 10.10 12.95
N ASP A 98 -7.93 10.27 12.72
CA ASP A 98 -9.00 9.51 13.36
C ASP A 98 -9.09 8.05 12.88
N GLN A 99 -8.49 7.73 11.73
CA GLN A 99 -8.45 6.38 11.16
C GLN A 99 -7.10 5.68 11.42
N ALA A 100 -6.13 6.39 12.03
CA ALA A 100 -4.77 5.90 12.20
C ALA A 100 -4.68 4.62 13.05
N ASP A 101 -5.56 4.45 14.04
CA ASP A 101 -5.56 3.29 14.95
C ASP A 101 -5.89 1.96 14.24
N ASP A 102 -6.70 2.03 13.16
CA ASP A 102 -7.11 0.89 12.34
C ASP A 102 -6.21 0.69 11.10
N PHE A 103 -5.28 1.62 10.85
CA PHE A 103 -4.37 1.57 9.71
C PHE A 103 -3.09 0.81 10.04
N ARG A 104 -2.75 -0.19 9.22
CA ARG A 104 -1.50 -0.95 9.36
C ARG A 104 -0.85 -1.23 8.02
N ILE A 105 0.45 -0.98 7.92
CA ILE A 105 1.26 -1.55 6.84
C ILE A 105 1.66 -2.97 7.24
N ILE A 106 1.15 -3.96 6.53
CA ILE A 106 1.39 -5.37 6.83
C ILE A 106 2.46 -5.98 5.93
N GLY A 107 2.81 -5.33 4.81
CA GLY A 107 3.93 -5.77 3.98
C GLY A 107 4.48 -4.71 3.02
N GLU A 108 5.76 -4.88 2.67
CA GLU A 108 6.45 -4.13 1.62
C GLU A 108 6.59 -5.00 0.37
N PHE A 109 6.26 -4.46 -0.79
CA PHE A 109 6.30 -5.18 -2.06
C PHE A 109 7.72 -5.56 -2.46
N VAL A 110 7.89 -6.80 -2.89
CA VAL A 110 9.18 -7.36 -3.35
C VAL A 110 9.18 -7.56 -4.87
N GLY A 111 8.02 -7.85 -5.46
CA GLY A 111 7.86 -8.06 -6.90
C GLY A 111 6.66 -8.97 -7.24
N VAL A 112 6.44 -9.20 -8.53
CA VAL A 112 5.46 -10.17 -9.06
C VAL A 112 6.13 -11.49 -9.40
N ILE A 113 5.50 -12.62 -9.07
CA ILE A 113 5.90 -13.93 -9.60
C ILE A 113 5.18 -14.19 -10.92
N ASN A 114 5.95 -14.26 -12.01
CA ASN A 114 5.41 -14.64 -13.30
C ASN A 114 5.30 -16.16 -13.36
N HIS A 115 4.08 -16.67 -13.49
CA HIS A 115 3.90 -18.04 -13.92
C HIS A 115 4.10 -18.07 -15.44
N LYS A 116 5.25 -18.59 -15.91
CA LYS A 116 5.28 -19.12 -17.27
C LYS A 116 4.33 -20.32 -17.28
N LYS A 117 3.18 -20.18 -17.95
CA LYS A 117 2.48 -21.35 -18.47
C LYS A 117 3.33 -21.86 -19.63
N ASP A 118 3.84 -23.08 -19.48
CA ASP A 118 4.37 -23.86 -20.59
C ASP A 118 3.27 -24.13 -21.64
#